data_AF-A0A946Y166-F1
#
_entry.id   AF-A0A946Y166-F1
#
_cell.length_a   1.000
_cell.length_b   1.000
_cell.length_c   1.000
_cell.angle_alpha   90.00
_cell.angle_beta   90.00
_cell.angle_gamma   90.00
#
_symmetry.space_group_name_H-M   'P 1'
#
loop_
_entity.id
_entity.type
_entity.pdbx_description
1 polymer ?
#
loop_
_entity_poly.entity_id
_entity_poly.type
_entity_poly.pdbx_seq_one_letter_code
_entity_poly.pdbx_strand_id
1 'polypeptide(L)'
;LNAVTSRYSGVFTNRPDLHPVLKKSGRESGERVWPFPIGKEYLEELKSDTADIAQCSPGGGGDHILAGSFLQEFVDDKCDWVHVDLSSVSRKGGLAHVPTQLTGFGVRFSLNLIIDKNIAGIAG
;
A
#
# COMPACT_ATOMS: atom_id res chain seq x y z
N LEU A 1 -11.01 -2.56 6.68
CA LEU A 1 -11.27 -1.39 5.80
C LEU A 1 -11.38 0.00 6.46
N ASN A 2 -11.46 0.16 7.79
CA ASN A 2 -11.87 1.47 8.35
C ASN A 2 -10.75 2.35 8.94
N ALA A 3 -9.54 1.81 9.15
CA ALA A 3 -8.50 2.50 9.92
C ALA A 3 -8.07 3.86 9.31
N VAL A 4 -8.08 3.96 7.98
CA VAL A 4 -7.60 5.16 7.26
C VAL A 4 -8.68 5.88 6.45
N THR A 5 -9.94 5.43 6.57
CA THR A 5 -11.13 6.00 5.88
C THR A 5 -10.97 6.02 4.34
N SER A 6 -11.84 6.76 3.63
CA SER A 6 -11.72 7.03 2.18
C SER A 6 -10.82 8.22 1.82
N ARG A 7 -9.96 8.65 2.76
CA ARG A 7 -9.07 9.80 2.57
C ARG A 7 -7.61 9.41 2.34
N TYR A 8 -7.26 8.18 2.70
CA TYR A 8 -5.91 7.63 2.64
C TYR A 8 -5.96 6.19 2.15
N SER A 9 -5.01 5.83 1.29
CA SER A 9 -4.72 4.43 0.97
C SER A 9 -3.65 3.85 1.89
N GLY A 10 -3.66 2.53 2.06
CA GLY A 10 -2.58 1.82 2.75
C GLY A 10 -1.35 1.73 1.84
N VAL A 11 -0.16 1.83 2.42
CA VAL A 11 1.09 1.50 1.73
C VAL A 11 1.96 0.62 2.61
N PHE A 12 2.63 -0.34 1.99
CA PHE A 12 3.44 -1.36 2.63
C PHE A 12 4.76 -1.47 1.88
N THR A 13 5.87 -1.75 2.58
CA THR A 13 7.18 -1.86 1.93
C THR A 13 8.15 -2.65 2.80
N ASN A 14 9.05 -3.41 2.15
CA ASN A 14 10.20 -4.05 2.80
C ASN A 14 11.37 -3.06 3.05
N ARG A 15 11.18 -1.77 2.70
CA ARG A 15 12.14 -0.67 2.86
C ARG A 15 11.53 0.46 3.71
N PRO A 16 11.49 0.32 5.05
CA PRO A 16 10.88 1.32 5.93
C PRO A 16 11.50 2.73 5.81
N ASP A 17 12.73 2.83 5.32
CA ASP A 17 13.39 4.10 4.97
C ASP A 17 12.65 4.88 3.88
N LEU A 18 11.81 4.23 3.07
CA LEU A 18 10.96 4.88 2.07
C LEU A 18 9.68 5.51 2.65
N HIS A 19 9.28 5.18 3.89
CA HIS A 19 8.05 5.72 4.49
C HIS A 19 7.94 7.26 4.45
N PRO A 20 9.01 8.05 4.71
CA PRO A 20 8.94 9.50 4.60
C PRO A 20 8.64 9.98 3.18
N VAL A 21 9.28 9.39 2.15
CA VAL A 21 9.08 9.80 0.75
C VAL A 21 7.70 9.38 0.23
N LEU A 22 7.20 8.21 0.62
CA LEU A 22 5.84 7.75 0.30
C LEU A 22 4.80 8.72 0.88
N LYS A 23 4.92 9.08 2.17
CA LYS A 23 4.03 10.07 2.79
C LYS A 23 4.13 11.46 2.15
N LYS A 24 5.34 11.88 1.74
CA LYS A 24 5.58 13.16 1.07
C LYS A 24 4.89 13.18 -0.30
N SER A 25 5.08 12.14 -1.11
CA SER A 25 4.43 12.00 -2.43
C SER A 25 2.91 12.06 -2.30
N GLY A 26 2.32 11.29 -1.38
CA GLY A 26 0.87 11.33 -1.19
C GLY A 26 0.31 12.68 -0.75
N ARG A 27 1.11 13.52 -0.08
CA ARG A 27 0.71 14.90 0.25
C ARG A 27 0.80 15.82 -0.95
N GLU A 28 1.88 15.74 -1.72
CA GLU A 28 2.12 16.59 -2.89
C GLU A 28 1.17 16.26 -4.06
N SER A 29 0.86 14.98 -4.25
CA SER A 29 -0.10 14.52 -5.28
C SER A 29 -1.55 14.74 -4.88
N GLY A 30 -1.81 14.90 -3.57
CA GLY A 30 -3.14 14.88 -2.96
C GLY A 30 -3.71 13.47 -2.72
N GLU A 31 -3.08 12.43 -3.26
CA GLU A 31 -3.43 11.02 -3.10
C GLU A 31 -2.69 10.42 -1.90
N ARG A 32 -3.19 10.76 -0.72
CA ARG A 32 -2.48 10.48 0.53
C ARG A 32 -2.42 8.98 0.83
N VAL A 33 -1.27 8.54 1.32
CA VAL A 33 -1.05 7.18 1.79
C VAL A 33 -0.60 7.16 3.24
N TRP A 34 -0.86 6.06 3.93
CA TRP A 34 -0.36 5.82 5.28
C TRP A 34 0.42 4.51 5.33
N PRO A 35 1.67 4.49 5.83
CA PRO A 35 2.43 3.27 6.00
C PRO A 35 1.80 2.36 7.05
N PHE A 36 1.55 1.11 6.68
CA PHE A 36 1.12 0.05 7.59
C PHE A 36 2.31 -0.87 7.90
N PRO A 37 2.28 -1.57 9.06
CA PRO A 37 3.27 -2.58 9.35
C PRO A 37 3.11 -3.78 8.41
N ILE A 38 4.22 -4.47 8.13
CA ILE A 38 4.30 -5.79 7.49
C ILE A 38 5.40 -6.60 8.17
N GLY A 39 5.33 -7.92 8.06
CA GLY A 39 6.35 -8.79 8.61
C GLY A 39 5.89 -10.23 8.79
N LYS A 40 6.84 -11.11 9.10
CA LYS A 40 6.62 -12.55 9.25
C LYS A 40 5.74 -12.89 10.45
N GLU A 41 5.69 -12.01 11.46
CA GLU A 41 4.81 -12.13 12.62
C GLU A 41 3.33 -12.19 12.24
N TYR A 42 2.93 -11.56 11.13
CA TYR A 42 1.56 -11.58 10.64
C TYR A 42 1.21 -12.87 9.88
N LEU A 43 2.21 -13.66 9.46
CA LEU A 43 2.00 -14.90 8.71
C LEU A 43 1.53 -16.05 9.61
N GLU A 44 1.61 -15.92 10.94
CA GLU A 44 1.07 -16.92 11.86
C GLU A 44 -0.44 -17.12 11.66
N GLU A 45 -1.16 -16.05 11.30
CA GLU A 45 -2.59 -16.08 11.00
C GLU A 45 -2.91 -16.68 9.62
N LEU A 46 -1.88 -16.92 8.80
CA LEU A 46 -2.00 -17.44 7.43
C LEU A 46 -1.45 -18.87 7.29
N LYS A 47 -1.26 -19.59 8.39
CA LYS A 47 -0.88 -21.01 8.34
C LYS A 47 -1.99 -21.84 7.68
N SER A 48 -1.59 -22.79 6.85
CA SER A 48 -2.48 -23.75 6.21
C SER A 48 -2.08 -25.17 6.62
N ASP A 49 -3.07 -26.04 6.85
CA ASP A 49 -2.84 -27.46 7.13
C ASP A 49 -2.49 -28.26 5.86
N THR A 50 -2.71 -27.67 4.68
CA THR A 50 -2.61 -28.35 3.38
C THR A 50 -1.60 -27.71 2.45
N ALA A 51 -1.49 -26.38 2.45
CA ALA A 51 -0.61 -25.61 1.55
C ALA A 51 0.52 -24.94 2.34
N ASP A 52 1.49 -24.37 1.63
CA ASP A 52 2.60 -23.64 2.26
C ASP A 52 2.11 -22.42 3.05
N ILE A 53 1.08 -21.74 2.53
CA ILE A 53 0.47 -20.54 3.13
C ILE A 53 -0.99 -20.39 2.66
N ALA A 54 -1.86 -19.90 3.53
CA ALA A 54 -3.24 -19.54 3.20
C ALA A 54 -3.34 -18.09 2.70
N GLN A 55 -4.21 -17.83 1.72
CA GLN A 55 -4.41 -16.47 1.18
C GLN A 55 -5.15 -15.51 2.12
N CYS A 56 -5.85 -16.03 3.13
CA CYS A 56 -6.58 -15.22 4.11
C CYS A 56 -6.78 -15.99 5.43
N SER A 57 -6.95 -15.23 6.52
CA SER A 57 -7.30 -15.78 7.84
C SER A 57 -8.83 -15.94 7.97
N PRO A 58 -9.33 -17.07 8.51
CA PRO A 58 -10.75 -17.24 8.83
C PRO A 58 -11.26 -16.31 9.93
N GLY A 59 -10.36 -15.74 10.76
CA GLY A 59 -10.70 -14.95 11.94
C GLY A 59 -11.17 -13.52 11.67
N GLY A 60 -11.03 -13.02 10.43
CA GLY A 60 -11.61 -11.75 9.97
C GLY A 60 -10.99 -10.47 10.55
N GLY A 61 -9.70 -10.50 10.92
CA GLY A 61 -8.96 -9.36 11.47
C GLY A 61 -7.75 -8.99 10.62
N GLY A 62 -7.45 -7.69 10.50
CA GLY A 62 -6.18 -7.24 9.94
C GLY A 62 -5.96 -7.50 8.44
N ASP A 63 -7.00 -7.85 7.66
CA ASP A 63 -6.91 -8.31 6.26
C ASP A 63 -5.92 -7.54 5.37
N HIS A 64 -5.84 -6.21 5.50
CA HIS A 64 -4.91 -5.40 4.71
C HIS A 64 -3.43 -5.71 5.04
N ILE A 65 -3.12 -5.88 6.33
CA ILE A 65 -1.77 -6.24 6.81
C ILE A 65 -1.47 -7.70 6.46
N LEU A 66 -2.45 -8.60 6.62
CA LEU A 66 -2.29 -10.01 6.24
C LEU A 66 -2.04 -10.16 4.75
N ALA A 67 -2.84 -9.49 3.91
CA ALA A 67 -2.64 -9.49 2.45
C ALA A 67 -1.30 -8.87 2.05
N GLY A 68 -0.92 -7.74 2.66
CA GLY A 68 0.39 -7.12 2.42
C GLY A 68 1.55 -8.05 2.79
N SER A 69 1.47 -8.72 3.94
CA SER A 69 2.49 -9.67 4.39
C SER A 69 2.52 -10.93 3.53
N PHE A 70 1.36 -11.44 3.11
CA PHE A 70 1.26 -12.55 2.15
C PHE A 70 1.94 -12.22 0.82
N LEU A 71 1.69 -11.04 0.26
CA LEU A 71 2.31 -10.64 -1.01
C LEU A 71 3.83 -10.50 -0.90
N GLN A 72 4.34 -10.11 0.28
CA GLN A 72 5.78 -9.98 0.52
C GLN A 72 6.52 -11.32 0.38
N GLU A 73 5.89 -12.46 0.70
CA GLU A 73 6.52 -13.78 0.60
C GLU A 73 6.87 -14.17 -0.85
N PHE A 74 6.32 -13.47 -1.85
CA PHE A 74 6.62 -13.69 -3.27
C PHE A 74 7.63 -12.68 -3.83
N VAL A 75 8.21 -11.83 -2.98
CA VAL A 75 9.21 -10.83 -3.35
C VAL A 75 10.57 -11.27 -2.82
N ASP A 76 11.58 -11.32 -3.70
CA ASP A 76 12.97 -11.59 -3.28
C ASP A 76 13.47 -10.49 -2.34
N ASP A 77 14.18 -10.88 -1.27
CA ASP A 77 14.71 -9.95 -0.26
C ASP A 77 15.62 -8.84 -0.83
N LYS A 78 16.21 -9.05 -2.02
CA LYS A 78 17.05 -8.06 -2.71
C LYS A 78 16.25 -7.09 -3.57
N CYS A 79 14.95 -7.32 -3.75
CA CYS A 79 14.06 -6.48 -4.54
C CYS A 79 13.41 -5.43 -3.63
N ASP A 80 13.74 -4.16 -3.83
CA ASP A 80 13.04 -3.06 -3.17
C ASP A 80 11.58 -3.03 -3.62
N TRP A 81 10.65 -3.13 -2.66
CA TRP A 81 9.24 -3.35 -2.96
C TRP A 81 8.32 -2.42 -2.19
N VAL A 82 7.31 -1.91 -2.89
CA VAL A 82 6.23 -1.09 -2.34
C VAL A 82 4.91 -1.63 -2.87
N HIS A 83 4.01 -1.99 -1.96
CA HIS A 83 2.61 -2.30 -2.29
C HIS A 83 1.72 -1.14 -1.85
N VAL A 84 0.89 -0.65 -2.77
CA VAL A 84 -0.12 0.38 -2.49
C VAL A 84 -1.49 -0.27 -2.57
N ASP A 85 -2.18 -0.32 -1.43
CA ASP A 85 -3.56 -0.76 -1.36
C ASP A 85 -4.47 0.42 -1.71
N LEU A 86 -5.11 0.36 -2.88
CA LEU A 86 -6.00 1.40 -3.43
C LEU A 86 -7.36 1.49 -2.71
N SER A 87 -7.37 1.28 -1.40
CA SER A 87 -8.55 1.33 -0.52
C SER A 87 -9.31 2.68 -0.51
N SER A 88 -8.70 3.77 -1.01
CA SER A 88 -9.33 5.09 -1.18
C SER A 88 -9.80 5.42 -2.62
N VAL A 89 -10.04 4.41 -3.46
CA VAL A 89 -10.48 4.59 -4.86
C VAL A 89 -11.83 5.32 -5.02
N SER A 90 -12.71 5.25 -4.01
CA SER A 90 -14.06 5.81 -4.04
C SER A 90 -14.34 6.72 -2.85
N ARG A 91 -14.71 7.98 -3.12
CA ARG A 91 -15.12 8.94 -2.09
C ARG A 91 -16.25 9.84 -2.58
N LYS A 92 -17.38 9.85 -1.87
CA LYS A 92 -18.47 10.81 -2.13
C LYS A 92 -17.95 12.25 -2.02
N GLY A 93 -18.15 13.05 -3.07
CA GLY A 93 -17.64 14.42 -3.18
C GLY A 93 -16.17 14.51 -3.60
N GLY A 94 -15.59 13.44 -4.14
CA GLY A 94 -14.25 13.43 -4.72
C GLY A 94 -13.11 13.38 -3.71
N LEU A 95 -11.87 13.44 -4.18
CA LEU A 95 -10.66 13.53 -3.36
C LEU A 95 -9.59 14.34 -4.12
N ALA A 96 -8.81 15.14 -3.39
CA ALA A 96 -7.78 16.00 -3.97
C ALA A 96 -8.33 16.89 -5.09
N HIS A 97 -7.78 16.77 -6.29
CA HIS A 97 -8.14 17.57 -7.47
C HIS A 97 -9.30 16.98 -8.27
N VAL A 98 -9.80 15.80 -7.89
CA VAL A 98 -10.82 15.08 -8.66
C VAL A 98 -12.16 15.13 -7.89
N PRO A 99 -13.18 15.83 -8.41
CA PRO A 99 -14.45 16.03 -7.70
C PRO A 99 -15.44 14.86 -7.83
N THR A 100 -15.15 13.87 -8.69
CA THR A 100 -16.00 12.71 -8.95
C THR A 100 -15.82 11.62 -7.90
N GLN A 101 -16.83 10.77 -7.70
CA GLN A 101 -16.77 9.69 -6.71
C GLN A 101 -15.59 8.73 -6.94
N LEU A 102 -15.40 8.31 -8.18
CA LEU A 102 -14.21 7.57 -8.60
C LEU A 102 -13.13 8.59 -8.94
N THR A 103 -11.99 8.50 -8.27
CA THR A 103 -10.98 9.55 -8.29
C THR A 103 -9.78 9.21 -9.18
N GLY A 104 -9.63 7.95 -9.58
CA GLY A 104 -8.41 7.47 -10.25
C GLY A 104 -7.20 7.41 -9.31
N PHE A 105 -7.44 7.25 -8.00
CA PHE A 105 -6.40 7.21 -6.97
C PHE A 105 -5.22 6.31 -7.38
N GLY A 106 -4.01 6.82 -7.23
CA GLY A 106 -2.75 6.11 -7.44
C GLY A 106 -1.99 6.61 -8.66
N VAL A 107 -2.65 7.23 -9.63
CA VAL A 107 -2.00 7.74 -10.85
C VAL A 107 -1.03 8.87 -10.52
N ARG A 108 -1.48 9.92 -9.83
CA ARG A 108 -0.61 11.07 -9.52
C ARG A 108 0.44 10.72 -8.47
N PHE A 109 0.09 9.86 -7.52
CA PHE A 109 1.01 9.33 -6.52
C PHE A 109 2.17 8.58 -7.18
N SER A 110 1.87 7.66 -8.10
CA SER A 110 2.89 6.88 -8.80
C SER A 110 3.76 7.75 -9.69
N LEU A 111 3.16 8.69 -10.42
CA LEU A 111 3.92 9.66 -11.22
C LEU A 111 4.86 10.52 -10.36
N ASN A 112 4.39 11.04 -9.22
CA ASN A 112 5.24 11.81 -8.32
C ASN A 112 6.39 10.97 -7.74
N LEU A 113 6.13 9.70 -7.36
CA LEU A 113 7.18 8.81 -6.88
C LEU A 113 8.27 8.54 -7.92
N ILE A 114 7.86 8.22 -9.15
CA ILE A 114 8.77 7.80 -10.22
C ILE A 114 9.49 9.01 -10.82
N ILE A 115 8.76 10.09 -11.13
CA ILE A 115 9.30 11.24 -11.86
C ILE A 115 9.90 12.28 -10.90
N ASP A 116 9.15 12.69 -9.88
CA ASP A 116 9.55 13.83 -9.03
C ASP A 116 10.47 13.42 -7.87
N LYS A 117 10.28 12.20 -7.34
CA LYS A 117 11.09 11.65 -6.23
C LYS A 117 12.18 10.70 -6.71
N ASN A 118 12.10 10.25 -7.96
CA ASN A 118 13.04 9.29 -8.56
C ASN A 118 13.37 8.10 -7.65
N ILE A 119 12.35 7.51 -7.02
CA ILE A 119 12.58 6.43 -6.05
C ILE A 119 13.15 5.16 -6.70
N ALA A 120 12.96 5.01 -8.01
CA ALA A 120 13.41 3.87 -8.80
C ALA A 120 14.82 4.07 -9.39
N GLY A 121 15.45 5.23 -9.16
CA GLY A 121 16.78 5.53 -9.72
C GLY A 121 16.81 5.51 -11.26
N ILE A 122 15.67 5.72 -11.91
CA ILE A 122 15.58 5.81 -13.36
C ILE A 122 16.21 7.15 -13.72
N ALA A 123 17.47 7.12 -14.16
CA ALA A 123 18.15 8.29 -14.69
C ALA A 123 17.29 8.88 -15.81
N GLY A 124 16.87 10.14 -15.63
CA GLY A 124 16.26 10.95 -16.69
C GLY A 124 17.27 11.31 -17.78
#